data_AF-A0A1I6VR94-F1
#
_entry.id   AF-A0A1I6VR94-F1
#
_cell.length_a   1.000
_cell.length_b   1.000
_cell.length_c   1.000
_cell.angle_alpha   90.00
_cell.angle_beta   90.00
_cell.angle_gamma   90.00
#
_symmetry.space_group_name_H-M   'P 1'
#
loop_
_entity.id
_entity.type
_entity.pdbx_description
1 polymer ?
#
loop_
_entity_poly.entity_id
_entity_poly.type
_entity_poly.pdbx_seq_one_letter_code
_entity_poly.pdbx_strand_id
1 'polypeptide(L)'
;MQDGTIGIGHAIPPGPAAARLPDLERALVNPAAVFDTPAALRDHPRLLPSCKREILRRWAWDEYLKEVAAAEGMAEGEPSRLAAVKAALLALGEARRPDPAAPAAAIPAHRALDRAAA
;
A
#
# COMPACT_ATOMS: atom_id res chain seq x y z
N MET A 1 15.89 47.56 -34.50
CA MET A 1 14.93 46.96 -33.56
C MET A 1 15.31 45.51 -33.42
N GLN A 2 15.74 45.12 -32.23
CA GLN A 2 16.25 43.79 -31.89
C GLN A 2 15.07 42.85 -31.69
N ASP A 3 15.16 41.62 -32.20
CA ASP A 3 14.43 40.49 -31.63
C ASP A 3 15.06 39.17 -32.08
N GLY A 4 15.18 38.21 -31.16
CA GLY A 4 15.47 36.82 -31.50
C GLY A 4 16.59 36.12 -30.71
N THR A 5 16.72 36.34 -29.41
CA THR A 5 17.43 35.40 -28.52
C THR A 5 16.63 34.10 -28.44
N ILE A 6 16.99 33.10 -29.25
CA ILE A 6 16.54 31.73 -29.01
C ILE A 6 17.50 31.10 -28.01
N GLY A 7 17.16 31.24 -26.73
CA GLY A 7 17.69 30.39 -25.68
C GLY A 7 17.16 28.98 -25.90
N ILE A 8 17.97 28.15 -26.55
CA ILE A 8 17.81 26.69 -26.55
C ILE A 8 17.96 26.22 -25.11
N GLY A 9 16.85 26.23 -24.37
CA GLY A 9 16.71 25.59 -23.09
C GLY A 9 16.97 24.11 -23.29
N HIS A 10 18.16 23.67 -22.88
CA HIS A 10 18.50 22.28 -22.67
C HIS A 10 17.42 21.67 -21.77
N ALA A 11 16.47 20.95 -22.38
CA ALA A 11 15.51 20.16 -21.66
C ALA A 11 16.30 19.06 -20.93
N ILE A 12 16.55 19.29 -19.64
CA ILE A 12 17.05 18.26 -18.74
C ILE A 12 16.07 17.09 -18.86
N PRO A 13 16.51 15.88 -19.28
CA PRO A 13 15.62 14.74 -19.29
C PRO A 13 15.09 14.54 -17.86
N PRO A 14 13.79 14.26 -17.64
CA PRO A 14 13.33 13.92 -16.32
C PRO A 14 14.15 12.72 -15.86
N GLY A 15 15.00 12.92 -14.85
CA GLY A 15 15.72 11.83 -14.20
C GLY A 15 14.71 10.75 -13.80
N PRO A 16 15.13 9.46 -13.70
CA PRO A 16 14.21 8.36 -13.44
C PRO A 16 13.33 8.76 -12.27
N ALA A 17 12.02 8.87 -12.51
CA ALA A 17 11.05 9.45 -11.59
C ALA A 17 11.30 8.87 -10.20
N ALA A 18 12.04 9.61 -9.38
CA ALA A 18 12.56 9.09 -8.13
C ALA A 18 11.40 9.12 -7.15
N ALA A 19 10.54 8.10 -7.25
CA ALA A 19 9.21 7.97 -6.67
C ALA A 19 8.98 8.99 -5.54
N ARG A 20 8.28 10.09 -5.85
CA ARG A 20 7.96 11.11 -4.84
C ARG A 20 7.23 10.41 -3.68
N LEU A 21 7.39 10.92 -2.46
CA LEU A 21 6.70 10.34 -1.32
C LEU A 21 5.18 10.39 -1.60
N PRO A 22 4.46 9.26 -1.54
CA PRO A 22 3.03 9.23 -1.76
C PRO A 22 2.30 9.89 -0.59
N ASP A 23 1.09 10.40 -0.84
CA ASP A 23 0.20 10.92 0.18
C ASP A 23 -0.27 9.77 1.08
N LEU A 24 0.38 9.61 2.24
CA LEU A 24 0.14 8.52 3.17
C LEU A 24 -1.21 8.65 3.87
N GLU A 25 -1.66 9.87 4.17
CA GLU A 25 -2.94 10.08 4.82
C GLU A 25 -4.06 9.63 3.89
N ARG A 26 -4.00 10.04 2.62
CA ARG A 26 -4.95 9.57 1.61
C ARG A 26 -4.84 8.08 1.36
N ALA A 27 -3.62 7.52 1.34
CA ALA A 27 -3.42 6.08 1.14
C ALA A 27 -4.02 5.23 2.27
N LEU A 28 -4.11 5.74 3.49
CA LEU A 28 -4.73 5.04 4.62
C LEU A 28 -6.27 5.07 4.58
N VAL A 29 -6.87 5.90 3.72
CA VAL A 29 -8.32 6.04 3.58
C VAL A 29 -8.81 5.46 2.26
N ASN A 30 -8.14 5.78 1.15
CA ASN A 30 -8.44 5.27 -0.18
C ASN A 30 -7.12 4.92 -0.91
N PRO A 31 -6.60 3.71 -0.66
CA PRO A 31 -5.36 3.24 -1.28
C PRO A 31 -5.39 3.28 -2.81
N ALA A 32 -6.52 2.92 -3.42
CA ALA A 32 -6.70 2.87 -4.87
C ALA A 32 -6.65 4.26 -5.54
N ALA A 33 -6.89 5.34 -4.79
CA ALA A 33 -6.73 6.71 -5.28
C ALA A 33 -5.27 7.21 -5.24
N VAL A 34 -4.35 6.47 -4.63
CA VAL A 34 -2.93 6.83 -4.51
C VAL A 34 -2.05 5.88 -5.33
N PHE A 35 -2.43 4.61 -5.40
CA PHE A 35 -1.67 3.58 -6.10
C PHE A 35 -2.54 2.92 -7.18
N ASP A 36 -2.01 2.83 -8.39
CA ASP A 36 -2.71 2.19 -9.51
C ASP A 36 -2.94 0.70 -9.25
N THR A 37 -1.97 0.04 -8.61
CA THR A 37 -2.02 -1.39 -8.30
C THR A 37 -1.47 -1.71 -6.90
N PRO A 38 -1.94 -2.79 -6.26
CA PRO A 38 -1.37 -3.28 -5.01
C PRO A 38 0.12 -3.65 -5.12
N ALA A 39 0.58 -4.08 -6.31
CA ALA A 39 1.98 -4.35 -6.59
C ALA A 39 2.82 -3.07 -6.60
N ALA A 40 2.33 -1.98 -7.19
CA ALA A 40 3.02 -0.68 -7.17
C ALA A 40 3.23 -0.17 -5.74
N LEU A 41 2.24 -0.35 -4.86
CA LEU A 41 2.35 -0.05 -3.43
C LEU A 41 3.41 -0.95 -2.74
N ARG A 42 3.39 -2.26 -3.02
CA ARG A 42 4.37 -3.22 -2.50
C ARG A 42 5.80 -2.86 -2.90
N ASP A 43 6.00 -2.48 -4.16
CA ASP A 43 7.32 -2.26 -4.74
C ASP A 43 7.81 -0.82 -4.48
N HIS A 44 6.97 0.03 -3.88
CA HIS A 44 7.32 1.43 -3.63
C HIS A 44 8.61 1.57 -2.79
N PRO A 45 9.67 2.19 -3.32
CA PRO A 45 11.00 2.12 -2.70
C PRO A 45 11.12 2.94 -1.42
N ARG A 46 10.28 3.97 -1.26
CA ARG A 46 10.33 4.89 -0.10
C ARG A 46 9.38 4.54 1.05
N LEU A 47 8.65 3.42 0.98
CA LEU A 47 7.72 3.02 2.03
C LEU A 47 8.30 1.92 2.91
N LEU A 48 8.15 2.09 4.22
CA LEU A 48 8.50 1.04 5.17
C LEU A 48 7.60 -0.19 4.96
N PRO A 49 8.12 -1.41 5.16
CA PRO A 49 7.32 -2.63 5.04
C PRO A 49 6.08 -2.64 5.95
N SER A 50 6.15 -2.02 7.13
CA SER A 50 5.00 -1.86 8.04
C SER A 50 3.90 -0.99 7.43
N CYS A 51 4.26 0.16 6.86
CA CYS A 51 3.32 1.06 6.18
C CYS A 51 2.67 0.37 4.98
N LYS A 52 3.46 -0.32 4.14
CA LYS A 52 2.95 -1.09 2.99
C LYS A 52 1.89 -2.11 3.42
N ARG A 53 2.17 -2.87 4.49
CA ARG A 53 1.24 -3.86 5.04
C ARG A 53 -0.03 -3.22 5.57
N GLU A 54 0.07 -2.10 6.27
CA GLU A 54 -1.12 -1.42 6.79
C GLU A 54 -2.03 -0.94 5.67
N ILE A 55 -1.47 -0.25 4.67
CA ILE A 55 -2.24 0.23 3.52
C ILE A 55 -2.87 -0.93 2.76
N LEU A 56 -2.12 -2.01 2.49
CA LEU A 56 -2.65 -3.19 1.80
C LEU A 56 -3.74 -3.92 2.61
N ARG A 57 -3.69 -3.94 3.95
CA ARG A 57 -4.76 -4.52 4.77
C ARG A 57 -6.05 -3.74 4.66
N ARG A 58 -5.96 -2.41 4.69
CA ARG A 58 -7.14 -1.54 4.51
C ARG A 58 -7.72 -1.71 3.12
N TRP A 59 -6.86 -1.74 2.09
CA TRP A 59 -7.29 -2.02 0.73
C TRP A 59 -7.98 -3.39 0.62
N ALA A 60 -7.47 -4.42 1.28
CA ALA A 60 -8.09 -5.74 1.28
C ALA A 60 -9.50 -5.72 1.87
N TRP A 61 -9.74 -4.91 2.89
CA TRP A 61 -11.07 -4.73 3.46
C TRP A 61 -12.03 -4.07 2.46
N ASP A 62 -11.60 -2.98 1.80
CA ASP A 62 -12.42 -2.29 0.80
C ASP A 62 -12.79 -3.21 -0.37
N GLU A 63 -11.81 -3.97 -0.89
CA GLU A 63 -12.03 -4.91 -2.00
C GLU A 63 -12.88 -6.12 -1.57
N TYR A 64 -12.80 -6.54 -0.31
CA TYR A 64 -13.68 -7.57 0.24
C TYR A 64 -15.14 -7.10 0.32
N LEU A 65 -15.38 -5.85 0.76
CA LEU A 65 -16.73 -5.28 0.77
C LEU A 65 -17.33 -5.21 -0.63
N LYS A 66 -16.53 -4.98 -1.67
CA LYS A 66 -16.99 -5.07 -3.06
C LYS A 66 -17.38 -6.48 -3.47
N GLU A 67 -16.63 -7.51 -3.07
CA GLU A 67 -17.01 -8.91 -3.34
C GLU A 67 -18.32 -9.28 -2.63
N VAL A 68 -18.52 -8.82 -1.39
CA VAL A 68 -19.78 -9.02 -0.65
C VAL A 68 -20.93 -8.35 -1.39
N ALA A 69 -20.79 -7.08 -1.77
CA ALA A 69 -21.81 -6.38 -2.55
C ALA A 69 -22.11 -7.09 -3.87
N ALA A 70 -21.09 -7.61 -4.56
CA ALA A 70 -21.27 -8.37 -5.80
C ALA A 70 -22.04 -9.67 -5.58
N ALA A 71 -21.72 -10.41 -4.51
CA ALA A 71 -22.43 -11.62 -4.13
C ALA A 71 -23.91 -11.36 -3.77
N GLU A 72 -24.21 -10.19 -3.22
CA GLU A 72 -25.57 -9.74 -2.90
C GLU A 72 -26.31 -9.13 -4.11
N GLY A 73 -25.67 -9.04 -5.29
CA GLY A 73 -26.26 -8.39 -6.46
C GLY A 73 -26.37 -6.87 -6.36
N MET A 74 -25.65 -6.27 -5.41
CA MET A 74 -25.60 -4.83 -5.12
C MET A 74 -24.30 -4.17 -5.58
N ALA A 75 -23.43 -4.89 -6.30
CA ALA A 75 -22.21 -4.28 -6.81
C ALA A 75 -22.53 -3.29 -7.94
N GLU A 76 -21.97 -2.09 -7.80
CA GLU A 76 -21.91 -1.10 -8.86
C GLU A 76 -20.43 -0.87 -9.24
N GLY A 77 -20.15 -0.90 -10.54
CA GLY A 77 -18.84 -0.51 -11.08
C GLY A 77 -17.83 -1.66 -11.25
N GLU A 78 -16.56 -1.33 -10.99
CA GLU A 78 -15.39 -2.18 -11.29
C GLU A 78 -15.31 -3.44 -10.41
N PRO A 79 -14.81 -4.57 -10.95
CA PRO A 79 -14.62 -5.79 -10.19
C PRO A 79 -13.60 -5.62 -9.06
N SER A 80 -13.79 -6.41 -8.01
CA SER A 80 -12.88 -6.43 -6.87
C SER A 80 -11.45 -6.82 -7.27
N ARG A 81 -10.48 -6.12 -6.67
CA ARG A 81 -9.04 -6.40 -6.82
C ARG A 81 -8.48 -7.22 -5.65
N LEU A 82 -9.34 -7.85 -4.85
CA LEU A 82 -8.95 -8.51 -3.61
C LEU A 82 -7.86 -9.57 -3.80
N ALA A 83 -7.93 -10.35 -4.89
CA ALA A 83 -6.91 -11.34 -5.21
C ALA A 83 -5.51 -10.73 -5.38
N ALA A 84 -5.42 -9.59 -6.08
CA ALA A 84 -4.16 -8.87 -6.28
C ALA A 84 -3.62 -8.28 -4.96
N VAL A 85 -4.51 -7.76 -4.10
CA VAL A 85 -4.13 -7.26 -2.78
C VAL A 85 -3.60 -8.38 -1.89
N LYS A 86 -4.26 -9.54 -1.87
CA LYS A 86 -3.82 -10.74 -1.13
C LYS A 86 -2.44 -11.21 -1.60
N ALA A 87 -2.20 -11.25 -2.92
CA ALA A 87 -0.89 -11.61 -3.47
C ALA A 87 0.21 -10.63 -3.04
N ALA A 88 -0.08 -9.32 -3.02
CA ALA A 88 0.87 -8.31 -2.56
C ALA A 88 1.20 -8.44 -1.06
N LEU A 89 0.19 -8.74 -0.22
CA LEU A 89 0.39 -9.01 1.21
C LEU A 89 1.24 -10.25 1.45
N LEU A 90 0.98 -11.34 0.71
CA LEU A 90 1.75 -12.57 0.81
C LEU A 90 3.23 -12.34 0.46
N ALA A 91 3.50 -11.63 -0.63
CA ALA A 91 4.86 -11.27 -1.03
C ALA A 91 5.61 -10.41 0.02
N LEU A 92 4.90 -9.54 0.75
CA LEU A 92 5.51 -8.81 1.88
C LEU A 92 5.79 -9.70 3.11
N GLY A 93 5.04 -10.78 3.26
CA GLY A 93 5.30 -11.82 4.26
C GLY A 93 6.54 -12.63 3.91
N GLU A 94 6.69 -13.03 2.65
CA GLU A 94 7.91 -13.68 2.14
C GLU A 94 9.15 -12.77 2.23
N ALA A 95 8.98 -11.46 2.00
CA ALA A 95 10.03 -10.47 2.20
C ALA A 95 10.43 -10.30 3.68
N ARG A 96 9.51 -10.55 4.63
CA ARG A 96 9.80 -10.59 6.06
C ARG A 96 10.06 -12.04 6.47
N ARG A 97 11.21 -12.60 6.10
CA ARG A 97 11.68 -13.82 6.75
C ARG A 97 11.90 -13.52 8.25
N PRO A 98 11.24 -14.24 9.17
CA PRO A 98 11.71 -14.28 10.55
C PRO A 98 13.16 -14.80 10.53
N ASP A 99 14.00 -14.33 11.45
CA ASP A 99 15.28 -14.99 11.67
C ASP A 99 15.02 -16.50 11.88
N PRO A 100 15.69 -17.41 11.17
CA PRO A 100 15.51 -18.85 11.37
C PRO A 100 15.83 -19.31 12.81
N ALA A 101 16.56 -18.51 13.57
CA ALA A 101 16.82 -18.72 15.00
C ALA A 101 15.78 -18.04 15.92
N ALA A 102 14.82 -17.27 15.37
CA ALA A 102 13.72 -16.76 16.16
C ALA A 102 12.87 -17.94 16.65
N PRO A 103 12.60 -18.05 17.96
CA PRO A 103 11.70 -19.08 18.44
C PRO A 103 10.35 -18.93 17.73
N ALA A 104 9.70 -20.06 17.41
CA ALA A 104 8.30 -20.09 17.00
C ALA A 104 7.43 -19.70 18.21
N ALA A 105 7.56 -18.45 18.66
CA ALA A 105 6.89 -17.96 19.83
C ALA A 105 5.39 -18.02 19.57
N ALA A 106 4.68 -18.79 20.40
CA ALA A 106 3.23 -18.79 20.46
C ALA A 106 2.75 -17.34 20.48
N ILE A 107 1.76 -17.03 19.64
CA ILE A 107 1.11 -15.72 19.55
C ILE A 107 0.86 -15.25 20.99
N PRO A 108 1.43 -14.10 21.44
CA PRO A 108 1.20 -13.65 22.79
C PRO A 108 -0.30 -13.41 22.93
N ALA A 109 -0.97 -14.19 23.78
CA ALA A 109 -2.30 -13.85 24.24
C ALA A 109 -2.19 -12.43 24.80
N HIS A 110 -2.86 -11.49 24.14
CA HIS A 110 -2.97 -10.11 24.58
C HIS A 110 -3.25 -10.12 26.09
N ARG A 111 -2.26 -9.74 26.91
CA ARG A 111 -2.48 -9.60 28.33
C ARG A 111 -3.40 -8.39 28.46
N ALA A 112 -4.69 -8.68 28.62
CA ALA A 112 -5.71 -7.71 28.95
C ALA A 112 -5.16 -6.79 30.02
N LEU A 113 -5.01 -5.52 29.65
CA LEU A 113 -4.95 -4.41 30.56
C LEU A 113 -6.32 -4.33 31.24
N ASP A 114 -6.53 -5.15 32.25
CA ASP A 114 -7.57 -4.91 33.24
C ASP A 114 -6.95 -4.97 34.63
N ARG A 115 -6.69 -3.74 35.13
CA ARG A 115 -6.84 -3.28 36.51
C ARG A 115 -6.18 -4.16 37.57
N ALA A 116 -4.99 -3.82 38.05
CA ALA A 116 -4.81 -2.80 39.09
C ALA A 116 -6.05 -1.93 39.38
N ALA A 117 -6.92 -2.45 40.25
CA ALA A 117 -7.76 -1.65 41.13
C ALA A 117 -8.11 -2.52 42.36
N ALA A 118 -7.79 -1.98 43.54
CA ALA A 118 -7.96 -2.51 44.90
C ALA A 118 -6.88 -3.49 45.39
#